data_AF-A0AAW7F0B3-F1
#
_entry.id   AF-A0AAW7F0B3-F1
#
_cell.length_a   1.000
_cell.length_b   1.000
_cell.length_c   1.000
_cell.angle_alpha   90.00
_cell.angle_beta   90.00
_cell.angle_gamma   90.00
#
_symmetry.space_group_name_H-M   'P 1'
#
loop_
_entity.id
_entity.type
_entity.pdbx_description
1 polymer ?
#
loop_
_entity_poly.entity_id
_entity_poly.type
_entity_poly.pdbx_seq_one_letter_code
_entity_poly.pdbx_strand_id
1 'polypeptide(L)' 'MPLMDDIELLHFKERDSVPPSPAAERRISSQTLLGPEGKVIIDHDGQEYLLRKTQAGKLLLTK' A
#
# COMPACT_ATOMS: atom_id res chain seq x y z
N MET A 1 -40.28 18.71 25.18
CA MET A 1 -39.07 18.17 25.81
C MET A 1 -38.17 17.64 24.70
N PRO A 2 -36.90 18.08 24.59
CA PRO A 2 -35.94 17.57 23.63
C PRO A 2 -35.28 16.31 24.21
N LEU A 3 -34.99 15.33 23.35
CA LEU A 3 -33.98 14.31 23.61
C LEU A 3 -33.11 14.24 22.36
N MET A 4 -31.89 14.75 22.55
CA MET A 4 -30.69 14.58 21.76
C MET A 4 -30.40 13.05 21.67
N ASP A 5 -29.72 12.48 20.69
CA ASP A 5 -28.32 12.63 20.34
C ASP A 5 -28.07 11.68 19.13
N ASP A 6 -27.24 12.15 18.21
CA ASP A 6 -26.12 11.39 17.65
C ASP A 6 -26.33 9.93 17.26
N ILE A 7 -26.70 9.69 16.00
CA ILE A 7 -26.01 8.64 15.23
C ILE A 7 -25.70 9.23 13.85
N GLU A 8 -24.54 9.90 13.75
CA GLU A 8 -23.74 9.85 12.53
C GLU A 8 -23.54 8.38 12.19
N LEU A 9 -24.43 7.85 11.35
CA LEU A 9 -24.32 6.50 10.80
C LEU A 9 -23.17 6.50 9.80
N LEU A 10 -21.97 6.39 10.37
CA LEU A 10 -20.80 5.73 9.84
C LEU A 10 -21.22 4.57 8.91
N HIS A 11 -21.35 4.83 7.62
CA HIS A 11 -21.18 3.80 6.60
C HIS A 11 -20.00 4.20 5.71
N PHE A 12 -18.89 4.41 6.41
CA PHE A 12 -17.57 4.54 5.84
C PHE A 12 -17.23 3.23 5.13
N LYS A 13 -17.28 3.29 3.80
CA LYS A 13 -16.56 2.45 2.84
C LYS A 13 -16.77 0.94 3.05
N GLU A 14 -17.85 0.45 2.46
CA GLU A 14 -17.97 -0.92 1.94
C GLU A 14 -16.70 -1.23 1.11
N ARG A 15 -15.74 -1.90 1.75
CA ARG A 15 -14.61 -2.54 1.06
C ARG A 15 -15.00 -4.00 0.92
N ASP A 16 -15.63 -4.26 -0.21
CA ASP A 16 -15.70 -5.52 -0.94
C ASP A 16 -14.86 -6.62 -0.27
N SER A 17 -15.55 -7.45 0.51
CA SER A 17 -14.97 -8.63 1.13
C SER A 17 -14.97 -9.75 0.10
N VAL A 18 -13.97 -9.73 -0.78
CA VAL A 18 -13.71 -10.82 -1.74
C VAL A 18 -13.21 -12.05 -0.97
N PRO A 19 -13.71 -13.27 -1.24
CA PRO A 19 -13.36 -14.50 -0.52
C PRO A 19 -11.84 -14.80 -0.60
N PRO A 20 -11.28 -15.58 0.35
CA PRO A 20 -9.86 -15.91 0.38
C PRO A 20 -9.51 -16.90 -0.74
N SER A 21 -9.29 -16.36 -1.94
CA SER A 21 -8.60 -17.02 -3.04
C SER A 21 -7.14 -17.33 -2.65
N PRO A 22 -6.51 -18.41 -3.17
CA PRO A 22 -5.16 -18.86 -2.79
C PRO A 22 -4.21 -17.66 -2.73
N ALA A 23 -3.66 -17.41 -1.54
CA ALA A 23 -2.85 -16.24 -1.14
C ALA A 23 -2.64 -15.25 -2.28
N ALA A 24 -3.64 -14.39 -2.52
CA ALA A 24 -3.59 -13.44 -3.60
C ALA A 24 -2.28 -12.66 -3.52
N GLU A 25 -1.48 -12.73 -4.60
CA GLU A 25 -0.18 -12.05 -4.66
C GLU A 25 -0.36 -10.61 -4.19
N ARG A 26 0.44 -10.19 -3.20
CA ARG A 26 0.31 -8.85 -2.62
C ARG A 26 0.67 -7.83 -3.68
N ARG A 27 -0.34 -7.18 -4.25
CA ARG A 27 -0.16 -6.06 -5.19
C ARG A 27 -0.01 -4.76 -4.41
N ILE A 28 1.01 -3.97 -4.76
CA ILE A 28 1.26 -2.64 -4.21
C ILE A 28 1.61 -1.68 -5.35
N SER A 29 1.15 -0.44 -5.25
CA SER A 29 1.53 0.58 -6.22
C SER A 29 2.99 0.99 -6.03
N SER A 30 3.70 1.24 -7.12
CA SER A 30 5.09 1.70 -7.05
C SER A 30 5.23 3.03 -6.31
N GLN A 31 4.22 3.90 -6.38
CA GLN A 31 4.21 5.18 -5.68
C GLN A 31 4.08 5.00 -4.15
N THR A 32 3.25 4.06 -3.71
CA THR A 32 3.14 3.72 -2.28
C THR A 32 4.42 3.03 -1.78
N LEU A 33 5.02 2.18 -2.60
CA LEU A 33 6.22 1.43 -2.23
C LEU A 33 7.48 2.32 -2.14
N LEU A 34 7.65 3.23 -3.10
CA LEU A 34 8.82 4.12 -3.18
C LEU A 34 8.68 5.43 -2.39
N GLY A 35 7.45 5.81 -2.05
CA GLY A 35 7.16 7.07 -1.38
C GLY A 35 7.54 8.31 -2.22
N PRO A 36 7.62 9.49 -1.57
CA PRO A 36 7.96 10.74 -2.25
C PRO A 36 9.41 10.79 -2.75
N GLU A 37 10.30 10.03 -2.11
CA GLU A 37 11.72 9.94 -2.45
C GLU A 37 11.98 9.14 -3.74
N GLY A 38 11.02 8.34 -4.20
CA GLY A 38 11.16 7.55 -5.43
C GLY A 38 12.15 6.37 -5.32
N LYS A 39 12.52 6.00 -4.08
CA LYS A 39 13.47 4.92 -3.74
C LYS A 39 13.11 4.30 -2.39
N VAL A 40 13.40 3.02 -2.22
CA VAL A 40 13.25 2.27 -0.96
C VAL A 40 14.39 1.27 -0.80
N ILE A 41 14.83 1.06 0.44
CA ILE A 41 15.76 -0.02 0.80
C ILE A 41 14.93 -1.22 1.26
N ILE A 42 15.28 -2.40 0.77
CA ILE A 42 14.65 -3.67 1.08
C ILE A 42 15.72 -4.55 1.70
N ASP A 43 15.59 -4.84 2.99
CA ASP A 43 16.34 -5.89 3.64
C ASP A 43 15.80 -7.26 3.22
N HIS A 44 16.65 -8.05 2.56
CA HIS A 44 16.32 -9.40 2.14
C HIS A 44 17.55 -10.30 2.32
N ASP A 45 17.39 -11.40 3.06
CA ASP A 45 18.48 -12.34 3.38
C ASP A 45 19.74 -11.68 3.98
N GLY A 46 19.54 -10.65 4.82
CA GLY A 46 20.63 -9.90 5.46
C GLY A 46 21.40 -8.99 4.50
N GLN A 47 20.86 -8.73 3.31
CA GLN A 47 21.40 -7.82 2.32
C GLN A 47 20.43 -6.69 2.07
N GLU A 48 20.97 -5.49 1.89
CA GLU A 48 20.19 -4.32 1.51
C GLU A 48 20.06 -4.28 -0.01
N TYR A 49 18.83 -4.16 -0.49
CA TYR A 49 18.54 -3.93 -1.90
C TYR A 49 17.86 -2.57 -2.08
N LEU A 50 18.41 -1.74 -2.96
CA LEU A 50 17.81 -0.49 -3.35
C LEU A 50 16.85 -0.71 -4.51
N LEU A 51 15.56 -0.48 -4.29
CA LEU A 51 14.54 -0.38 -5.33
C LEU A 51 14.28 1.10 -5.62
N ARG A 52 14.43 1.54 -6.88
CA ARG A 52 14.18 2.94 -7.29
C ARG A 52 13.51 3.06 -8.64
N LYS A 53 12.89 4.21 -8.90
CA LYS A 53 12.42 4.58 -10.24
C LYS A 53 13.59 5.10 -11.09
N THR A 54 13.67 4.67 -12.33
CA THR A 54 14.61 5.17 -13.35
C THR A 54 14.04 6.37 -14.09
N GLN A 55 14.90 7.15 -14.76
CA GLN A 55 14.47 8.28 -15.60
C GLN A 55 13.52 7.85 -16.72
N ALA A 56 13.65 6.62 -17.23
CA ALA A 56 12.75 6.02 -18.22
C ALA A 56 11.40 5.55 -17.63
N GLY A 57 11.15 5.79 -16.34
CA GLY A 57 9.89 5.45 -15.67
C GLY A 57 9.77 3.99 -15.20
N LYS A 58 10.79 3.16 -15.41
CA LYS A 58 10.83 1.75 -14.94
C LYS A 58 11.36 1.64 -13.52
N LEU A 59 11.08 0.53 -12.85
CA LEU A 59 11.69 0.20 -11.56
C LEU A 59 13.02 -0.55 -11.77
N LEU A 60 14.01 -0.22 -10.95
CA LEU A 60 15.32 -0.87 -10.92
C LEU A 60 15.62 -1.32 -9.50
N LEU A 61 15.96 -2.60 -9.35
CA LEU A 61 16.45 -3.19 -8.11
C LEU A 61 17.96 -3.38 -8.23
N THR A 62 18.72 -2.85 -7.28
CA THR A 62 20.17 -3.02 -7.16
C THR A 62 20.53 -3.48 -5.76
N LYS A 63 21.61 -4.24 -5.63
CA LYS A 63 22.27 -4.55 -4.36
C LYS A 63 23.28 -3.47 -4.01
#